data_AF-S6BH17-F1
#
_entry.id   AF-S6BH17-F1
#
_cell.length_a   1.000
_cell.length_b   1.000
_cell.length_c   1.000
_cell.angle_alpha   90.00
_cell.angle_beta   90.00
_cell.angle_gamma   90.00
#
_symmetry.space_group_name_H-M   'P 1'
#
loop_
_entity.id
_entity.type
_entity.pdbx_description
1 polymer ?
#
loop_
_entity_poly.entity_id
_entity_poly.type
_entity_poly.pdbx_seq_one_letter_code
_entity_poly.pdbx_strand_id
1 'polypeptide(L)'
;MRQGVGFKSEAEIERLMQQLEVRMETTSMTLKEEKNMMQQLQQLRQAKTSLEMFENSRQAATGDNVVPNMKTQLDELRNQMNELRKIRREEAQRLSVLNESDRKHFDGLRELRDQRKAISTELKERNANKTRLIEQLNELNNAYYAKQRQLQQQRQKKQQEERERRNLEQEIKQMRTQLDNLTFLPYEKEIRLLDQVIGYVTRLNTQDNVEVDKVEEAPVAQPSGTNQGTRVIPKKGRDEYFIPPKQKSKSKAPREKTKSVGIKLDMVTIGYFESCGVAPPTSMESIPECLQKLEEKLRHFHELRKDCDIDAMRASQEQKLANAEKRLEELMAQRNSSKVGENSEVVDEAQKVVESGKEAVEEVQEAGDEE
;
A
#
# COMPACT_ATOMS: atom_id res chain seq x y z
N MET A 1 99.78 18.63 49.11
CA MET A 1 99.03 19.31 50.18
C MET A 1 99.03 18.38 51.40
N ARG A 2 99.75 18.73 52.48
CA ARG A 2 99.80 18.01 53.77
C ARG A 2 98.93 18.70 54.84
N GLN A 3 98.00 19.57 54.43
CA GLN A 3 97.18 20.35 55.36
C GLN A 3 95.87 19.60 55.59
N GLY A 4 95.81 18.77 56.62
CA GLY A 4 94.60 18.03 57.00
C GLY A 4 94.88 16.81 57.87
N VAL A 5 96.09 16.26 57.80
CA VAL A 5 96.52 15.16 58.68
C VAL A 5 97.63 15.69 59.58
N GLY A 6 97.28 16.00 60.84
CA GLY A 6 98.18 16.65 61.80
C GLY A 6 99.38 15.82 62.26
N PHE A 7 99.51 14.58 61.80
CA PHE A 7 100.54 13.63 62.19
C PHE A 7 101.48 13.32 61.02
N LYS A 8 102.78 13.18 61.30
CA LYS A 8 103.80 13.08 60.25
C LYS A 8 104.01 11.65 59.75
N SER A 9 103.68 10.66 60.58
CA SER A 9 103.84 9.23 60.32
C SER A 9 102.75 8.42 61.03
N GLU A 10 102.35 7.29 60.45
CA GLU A 10 101.42 6.33 61.08
C GLU A 10 101.94 5.84 62.45
N ALA A 11 103.26 5.67 62.60
CA ALA A 11 103.89 5.26 63.85
C ALA A 11 103.72 6.29 64.99
N GLU A 12 103.53 7.56 64.65
CA GLU A 12 103.28 8.64 65.63
C GLU A 12 101.84 8.57 66.15
N ILE A 13 100.87 8.26 65.28
CA ILE A 13 99.46 8.06 65.66
C ILE A 13 99.31 6.83 66.56
N GLU A 14 99.99 5.73 66.22
CA GLU A 14 99.92 4.49 67.00
C GLU A 14 100.51 4.63 68.41
N ARG A 15 101.64 5.35 68.54
CA ARG A 15 102.21 5.65 69.86
C ARG A 15 101.25 6.46 70.73
N LEU A 16 100.59 7.46 70.17
CA LEU A 16 99.63 8.28 70.91
C LEU A 16 98.37 7.48 71.27
N MET A 17 97.88 6.61 70.39
CA MET A 17 96.80 5.69 70.71
C MET A 17 97.16 4.77 71.88
N GLN A 18 98.34 4.15 71.85
CA GLN A 18 98.82 3.28 72.94
C GLN A 18 98.94 4.04 74.26
N GLN A 19 99.44 5.28 74.25
CA GLN A 19 99.53 6.11 75.45
C GLN A 19 98.15 6.44 76.03
N LEU A 20 97.15 6.72 75.19
CA LEU A 20 95.77 6.99 75.62
C LEU A 20 95.09 5.73 76.16
N GLU A 21 95.32 4.57 75.53
CA GLU A 21 94.80 3.26 75.97
C GLU A 21 95.36 2.88 77.35
N VAL A 22 96.70 2.93 77.52
CA VAL A 22 97.34 2.66 78.81
C VAL A 22 96.85 3.61 79.90
N ARG A 23 96.66 4.89 79.57
CA ARG A 23 96.13 5.89 80.52
C ARG A 23 94.68 5.58 80.93
N MET A 24 93.84 5.09 80.01
CA MET A 24 92.47 4.65 80.34
C MET A 24 92.46 3.41 81.23
N GLU A 25 93.37 2.45 81.01
CA GLU A 25 93.40 1.20 81.77
C GLU A 25 93.96 1.35 83.19
N THR A 26 94.89 2.29 83.41
CA THR A 26 95.67 2.38 84.65
C THR A 26 95.18 3.42 85.65
N THR A 27 94.23 4.29 85.27
CA THR A 27 93.81 5.41 86.12
C THR A 27 92.29 5.46 86.30
N SER A 28 91.82 5.66 87.53
CA SER A 28 90.40 5.90 87.81
C SER A 28 90.05 7.35 87.46
N MET A 29 89.37 7.53 86.32
CA MET A 29 88.98 8.84 85.80
C MET A 29 87.47 9.06 85.94
N THR A 30 87.03 10.31 85.86
CA THR A 30 85.59 10.60 85.84
C THR A 30 84.98 10.15 84.50
N LEU A 31 83.70 9.78 84.50
CA LEU A 31 82.98 9.32 83.30
C LEU A 31 83.06 10.32 82.12
N LYS A 32 83.21 11.61 82.41
CA LYS A 32 83.35 12.67 81.40
C LYS A 32 84.74 12.66 80.75
N GLU A 33 85.79 12.42 81.52
CA GLU A 33 87.17 12.34 81.02
C GLU A 33 87.39 11.06 80.22
N GLU A 34 86.87 9.92 80.69
CA GLU A 34 86.92 8.65 79.97
C GLU A 34 86.24 8.76 78.59
N LYS A 35 85.08 9.42 78.53
CA LYS A 35 84.37 9.69 77.27
C LYS A 35 85.17 10.59 76.32
N ASN A 36 85.86 11.60 76.83
CA ASN A 36 86.70 12.48 76.02
C ASN A 36 87.92 11.73 75.44
N MET A 37 88.54 10.85 76.24
CA MET A 37 89.68 10.02 75.79
C MET A 37 89.25 9.02 74.71
N MET A 38 88.07 8.40 74.88
CA MET A 38 87.49 7.52 73.86
C MET A 38 87.19 8.26 72.54
N GLN A 39 86.71 9.49 72.62
CA GLN A 39 86.52 10.34 71.43
C GLN A 39 87.85 10.68 70.74
N GLN A 40 88.90 11.00 71.51
CA GLN A 40 90.23 11.25 70.95
C GLN A 40 90.81 10.00 70.26
N LEU A 41 90.61 8.82 70.85
CA LEU A 41 91.06 7.55 70.27
C LEU A 41 90.31 7.24 68.96
N GLN A 42 89.01 7.53 68.90
CA GLN A 42 88.24 7.42 67.67
C GLN A 42 88.73 8.40 66.58
N GLN A 43 89.06 9.64 66.96
CA GLN A 43 89.62 10.64 66.04
C GLN A 43 91.00 10.21 65.51
N LEU A 44 91.87 9.64 66.35
CA LEU A 44 93.17 9.12 65.94
C LEU A 44 93.06 7.93 64.99
N ARG A 45 92.10 7.02 65.21
CA ARG A 45 91.83 5.90 64.28
C ARG A 45 91.36 6.39 62.91
N GLN A 46 90.49 7.41 62.86
CA GLN A 46 90.06 8.04 61.60
C GLN A 46 91.22 8.79 60.91
N ALA A 47 92.09 9.43 61.68
CA ALA A 47 93.28 10.09 61.13
C ALA A 47 94.22 9.07 60.47
N LYS A 48 94.42 7.88 61.07
CA LYS A 48 95.24 6.80 60.49
C LYS A 48 94.69 6.34 59.14
N THR A 49 93.41 6.00 59.04
CA THR A 49 92.81 5.54 57.78
C THR A 49 92.84 6.62 56.69
N SER A 50 92.66 7.90 57.07
CA SER A 50 92.77 9.02 56.13
C SER A 50 94.20 9.20 55.58
N LEU A 51 95.23 8.94 56.41
CA LEU A 51 96.63 9.02 56.01
C LEU A 51 96.97 7.91 55.02
N GLU A 52 96.55 6.69 55.30
CA GLU A 52 96.75 5.52 54.42
C GLU A 52 96.10 5.75 53.05
N MET A 53 94.86 6.23 53.00
CA MET A 53 94.19 6.59 51.74
C MET A 53 94.93 7.70 50.98
N PHE A 54 95.47 8.69 51.69
CA PHE A 54 96.25 9.76 51.08
C PHE A 54 97.58 9.26 50.52
N GLU A 55 98.29 8.37 51.22
CA GLU A 55 99.53 7.78 50.74
C GLU A 55 99.28 6.88 49.52
N ASN A 56 98.22 6.09 49.52
CA ASN A 56 97.79 5.28 48.37
C ASN A 56 97.43 6.16 47.15
N SER A 57 96.67 7.24 47.36
CA SER A 57 96.33 8.20 46.30
C SER A 57 97.57 8.94 45.77
N ARG A 58 98.52 9.27 46.64
CA ARG A 58 99.77 9.93 46.26
C ARG A 58 100.66 9.00 45.44
N GLN A 59 100.79 7.73 45.82
CA GLN A 59 101.53 6.73 45.05
C GLN A 59 100.91 6.51 43.67
N ALA A 60 99.58 6.45 43.59
CA ALA A 60 98.86 6.34 42.33
C ALA A 60 99.04 7.59 41.42
N ALA A 61 99.19 8.78 42.00
CA ALA A 61 99.38 10.03 41.26
C ALA A 61 100.84 10.29 40.82
N THR A 62 101.84 9.66 41.45
CA THR A 62 103.27 9.85 41.13
C THR A 62 103.82 8.91 40.04
N GLY A 63 102.99 8.04 39.45
CA GLY A 63 103.42 7.24 38.31
C GLY A 63 103.60 8.10 37.06
N ASP A 64 104.82 8.18 36.53
CA ASP A 64 105.19 8.99 35.35
C ASP A 64 104.31 8.72 34.10
N ASN A 65 103.59 7.60 34.06
CA ASN A 65 102.72 7.19 32.94
C ASN A 65 101.24 7.57 33.07
N VAL A 66 100.79 8.18 34.17
CA VAL A 66 99.35 8.50 34.37
C VAL A 66 98.90 9.68 33.49
N VAL A 67 99.70 10.74 33.44
CA VAL A 67 99.42 11.95 32.64
C VAL A 67 99.36 11.67 31.14
N PRO A 68 100.32 10.94 30.51
CA PRO A 68 100.21 10.62 29.09
C PRO A 68 99.00 9.73 28.77
N ASN A 69 98.69 8.74 29.60
CA ASN A 69 97.52 7.87 29.41
C ASN A 69 96.18 8.63 29.54
N MET A 70 96.08 9.58 30.46
CA MET A 70 94.90 10.44 30.54
C MET A 70 94.75 11.35 29.33
N LYS A 71 95.87 11.83 28.76
CA LYS A 71 95.84 12.64 27.52
C LYS A 71 95.36 11.82 26.33
N THR A 72 95.84 10.58 26.16
CA THR A 72 95.38 9.71 25.06
C THR A 72 93.89 9.39 25.18
N GLN A 73 93.41 9.06 26.39
CA GLN A 73 91.97 8.86 26.64
C GLN A 73 91.14 10.11 26.34
N LEU A 74 91.65 11.30 26.69
CA LEU A 74 90.97 12.56 26.42
C LEU A 74 90.92 12.85 24.91
N ASP A 75 91.98 12.56 24.17
CA ASP A 75 92.01 12.70 22.72
C ASP A 75 91.12 11.67 22.00
N GLU A 76 91.05 10.43 22.49
CA GLU A 76 90.07 9.42 22.04
C GLU A 76 88.62 9.88 22.26
N LEU A 77 88.30 10.40 23.46
CA LEU A 77 86.98 10.95 23.77
C LEU A 77 86.64 12.17 22.90
N ARG A 78 87.62 13.03 22.60
CA ARG A 78 87.44 14.15 21.66
C ARG A 78 87.12 13.66 20.26
N ASN A 79 87.81 12.62 19.79
CA ASN A 79 87.56 12.03 18.47
C ASN A 79 86.16 11.41 18.39
N GLN A 80 85.77 10.61 19.39
CA GLN A 80 84.42 10.04 19.48
C GLN A 80 83.34 11.13 19.54
N MET A 81 83.56 12.20 20.31
CA MET A 81 82.63 13.34 20.36
C MET A 81 82.50 14.02 18.98
N ASN A 82 83.60 14.17 18.25
CA ASN A 82 83.59 14.76 16.92
C ASN A 82 82.88 13.85 15.91
N GLU A 83 83.02 12.53 16.00
CA GLU A 83 82.29 11.56 15.19
C GLU A 83 80.78 11.59 15.47
N LEU A 84 80.37 11.56 16.75
CA LEU A 84 78.96 11.66 17.14
C LEU A 84 78.35 12.99 16.68
N ARG A 85 79.11 14.09 16.71
CA ARG A 85 78.67 15.38 16.17
C ARG A 85 78.49 15.33 14.65
N LYS A 86 79.32 14.59 13.91
CA LYS A 86 79.16 14.39 12.46
C LYS A 86 77.91 13.57 12.17
N ILE A 87 77.73 12.43 12.84
CA ILE A 87 76.55 11.56 12.70
C ILE A 87 75.26 12.35 13.00
N ARG A 88 75.23 13.10 14.11
CA ARG A 88 74.07 13.94 14.46
C ARG A 88 73.74 14.98 13.39
N ARG A 89 74.76 15.58 12.76
CA ARG A 89 74.54 16.54 11.66
C ARG A 89 73.99 15.85 10.41
N GLU A 90 74.51 14.68 10.07
CA GLU A 90 74.04 13.88 8.93
C GLU A 90 72.59 13.40 9.14
N GLU A 91 72.25 12.93 10.33
CA GLU A 91 70.88 12.56 10.71
C GLU A 91 69.93 13.76 10.67
N ALA A 92 70.36 14.91 11.20
CA ALA A 92 69.57 16.14 11.14
C ALA A 92 69.32 16.59 9.68
N GLN A 93 70.31 16.46 8.80
CA GLN A 93 70.16 16.74 7.38
C GLN A 93 69.18 15.75 6.72
N ARG A 94 69.30 14.45 7.01
CA ARG A 94 68.36 13.43 6.50
C ARG A 94 66.92 13.69 6.96
N LEU A 95 66.72 14.06 8.23
CA LEU A 95 65.41 14.43 8.75
C LEU A 95 64.87 15.71 8.11
N SER A 96 65.71 16.71 7.84
CA SER A 96 65.29 17.92 7.12
C SER A 96 64.79 17.58 5.73
N VAL A 97 65.54 16.78 4.98
CA VAL A 97 65.16 16.35 3.62
C VAL A 97 63.86 15.54 3.63
N LEU A 98 63.71 14.62 4.59
CA LEU A 98 62.49 13.81 4.72
C LEU A 98 61.26 14.67 5.08
N ASN A 99 61.41 15.60 6.02
CA ASN A 99 60.32 16.52 6.36
C ASN A 99 59.94 17.43 5.19
N GLU A 100 60.90 17.87 4.38
CA GLU A 100 60.63 18.64 3.17
C GLU A 100 59.92 17.81 2.09
N SER A 101 60.27 16.53 1.91
CA SER A 101 59.53 15.64 1.01
C SER A 101 58.11 15.39 1.50
N ASP A 102 57.94 15.14 2.80
CA ASP A 102 56.63 14.90 3.40
C ASP A 102 55.73 16.11 3.24
N ARG A 103 56.23 17.32 3.51
CA ARG A 103 55.48 18.56 3.30
C ARG A 103 54.98 18.68 1.86
N LYS A 104 55.85 18.44 0.86
CA LYS A 104 55.47 18.47 -0.56
C LYS A 104 54.38 17.45 -0.89
N HIS A 105 54.45 16.25 -0.32
CA HIS A 105 53.40 15.23 -0.50
C HIS A 105 52.08 15.63 0.16
N PHE A 106 52.12 16.21 1.37
CA PHE A 106 50.93 16.62 2.10
C PHE A 106 50.24 17.86 1.51
N ASP A 107 50.99 18.76 0.88
CA ASP A 107 50.42 19.95 0.22
C ASP A 107 49.49 19.55 -0.94
N GLY A 108 49.89 18.61 -1.80
CA GLY A 108 49.00 18.07 -2.85
C GLY A 108 47.77 17.35 -2.30
N LEU A 109 47.91 16.64 -1.17
CA LEU A 109 46.78 15.98 -0.50
C LEU A 109 45.77 16.97 0.11
N ARG A 110 46.22 18.17 0.49
CA ARG A 110 45.35 19.23 1.00
C ARG A 110 44.42 19.75 -0.09
N GLU A 111 44.97 20.05 -1.27
CA GLU A 111 44.19 20.50 -2.42
C GLU A 111 43.13 19.45 -2.83
N LEU A 112 43.53 18.17 -2.91
CA LEU A 112 42.59 17.09 -3.20
C LEU A 112 41.49 16.95 -2.13
N ARG A 113 41.82 17.18 -0.86
CA ARG A 113 40.83 17.16 0.23
C ARG A 113 39.84 18.32 0.10
N ASP A 114 40.31 19.50 -0.28
CA ASP A 114 39.47 20.69 -0.44
C ASP A 114 38.57 20.56 -1.69
N GLN A 115 39.09 20.05 -2.80
CA GLN A 115 38.29 19.69 -3.98
C GLN A 115 37.22 18.64 -3.66
N ARG A 116 37.58 17.58 -2.91
CA ARG A 116 36.61 16.56 -2.47
C ARG A 116 35.50 17.17 -1.61
N LYS A 117 35.84 18.11 -0.73
CA LYS A 117 34.86 18.80 0.11
C LYS A 117 33.91 19.64 -0.76
N ALA A 118 34.43 20.41 -1.71
CA ALA A 118 33.63 21.22 -2.63
C ALA A 118 32.67 20.36 -3.47
N ILE A 119 33.16 19.29 -4.09
CA ILE A 119 32.30 18.36 -4.84
C ILE A 119 31.26 17.71 -3.92
N SER A 120 31.64 17.37 -2.69
CA SER A 120 30.70 16.79 -1.73
C SER A 120 29.62 17.78 -1.28
N THR A 121 29.90 19.08 -1.18
CA THR A 121 28.90 20.10 -0.83
C THR A 121 27.96 20.33 -2.00
N GLU A 122 28.48 20.48 -3.22
CA GLU A 122 27.67 20.61 -4.43
C GLU A 122 26.74 19.41 -4.63
N LEU A 123 27.24 18.18 -4.41
CA LEU A 123 26.42 16.98 -4.52
C LEU A 123 25.30 16.94 -3.47
N LYS A 124 25.57 17.40 -2.24
CA LYS A 124 24.55 17.50 -1.19
C LYS A 124 23.48 18.50 -1.55
N GLU A 125 23.85 19.67 -2.05
CA GLU A 125 22.92 20.71 -2.50
C GLU A 125 22.07 20.24 -3.68
N ARG A 126 22.69 19.64 -4.70
CA ARG A 126 21.97 19.07 -5.86
C ARG A 126 20.98 17.99 -5.42
N ASN A 127 21.37 17.12 -4.49
CA ASN A 127 20.49 16.09 -3.96
C ASN A 127 19.35 16.67 -3.12
N ALA A 128 19.60 17.69 -2.29
CA ALA A 128 18.56 18.38 -1.54
C ALA A 128 17.53 19.03 -2.49
N ASN A 129 18.00 19.70 -3.56
CA ASN A 129 17.13 20.28 -4.58
C ASN A 129 16.31 19.22 -5.32
N LYS A 130 16.92 18.08 -5.66
CA LYS A 130 16.21 16.93 -6.25
C LYS A 130 15.10 16.43 -5.33
N THR A 131 15.39 16.26 -4.04
CA THR A 131 14.40 15.79 -3.05
C THR A 131 13.24 16.78 -2.93
N ARG A 132 13.52 18.09 -2.82
CA ARG A 132 12.51 19.14 -2.79
C ARG A 132 11.59 19.11 -4.03
N LEU A 133 12.17 18.97 -5.23
CA LEU A 133 11.38 18.85 -6.47
C LEU A 133 10.50 17.59 -6.49
N ILE A 134 10.99 16.47 -5.97
CA ILE A 134 10.21 15.23 -5.85
C ILE A 134 9.07 15.40 -4.86
N GLU A 135 9.30 16.05 -3.72
CA GLU A 135 8.28 16.36 -2.72
C GLU A 135 7.18 17.24 -3.33
N GLN A 136 7.55 18.34 -3.99
CA GLN A 136 6.60 19.21 -4.70
C GLN A 136 5.79 18.46 -5.77
N LEU A 137 6.44 17.60 -6.57
CA LEU A 137 5.77 16.78 -7.58
C LEU A 137 4.76 15.84 -6.89
N ASN A 138 5.16 15.18 -5.81
CA ASN A 138 4.29 14.27 -5.06
C ASN A 138 3.09 15.00 -4.46
N GLU A 139 3.27 16.20 -3.92
CA GLU A 139 2.19 17.04 -3.40
C GLU A 139 1.18 17.41 -4.49
N LEU A 140 1.66 17.89 -5.64
CA LEU A 140 0.81 18.22 -6.78
C LEU A 140 0.05 17.00 -7.31
N ASN A 141 0.73 15.85 -7.41
CA ASN A 141 0.10 14.59 -7.80
C ASN A 141 -0.96 14.15 -6.78
N ASN A 142 -0.65 14.22 -5.49
CA ASN A 142 -1.58 13.86 -4.42
C ASN A 142 -2.82 14.74 -4.46
N ALA A 143 -2.66 16.05 -4.68
CA ALA A 143 -3.76 16.99 -4.84
C ALA A 143 -4.60 16.67 -6.09
N TYR A 144 -3.97 16.39 -7.24
CA TYR A 144 -4.66 15.98 -8.46
C TYR A 144 -5.47 14.70 -8.26
N TYR A 145 -4.86 13.65 -7.71
CA TYR A 145 -5.55 12.38 -7.46
C TYR A 145 -6.63 12.51 -6.38
N ALA A 146 -6.46 13.37 -5.39
CA ALA A 146 -7.50 13.67 -4.41
C ALA A 146 -8.73 14.29 -5.08
N LYS A 147 -8.55 15.32 -5.92
CA LYS A 147 -9.63 15.92 -6.71
C LYS A 147 -10.28 14.91 -7.65
N GLN A 148 -9.49 14.07 -8.32
CA GLN A 148 -10.01 13.04 -9.20
C GLN A 148 -10.85 11.99 -8.44
N ARG A 149 -10.39 11.56 -7.26
CA ARG A 149 -11.16 10.65 -6.39
C ARG A 149 -12.46 11.28 -5.91
N GLN A 150 -12.45 12.54 -5.47
CA GLN A 150 -13.65 13.27 -5.07
C GLN A 150 -14.66 13.34 -6.21
N LEU A 151 -14.22 13.69 -7.42
CA LEU A 151 -15.08 13.77 -8.60
C LEU A 151 -15.66 12.40 -8.99
N GLN A 152 -14.86 11.32 -8.90
CA GLN A 152 -15.35 9.96 -9.11
C GLN A 152 -16.38 9.55 -8.06
N GLN A 153 -16.13 9.83 -6.77
CA GLN A 153 -17.06 9.55 -5.69
C GLN A 153 -18.38 10.31 -5.86
N GLN A 154 -18.32 11.60 -6.22
CA GLN A 154 -19.53 12.39 -6.52
C GLN A 154 -20.31 11.81 -7.70
N ARG A 155 -19.63 11.40 -8.79
CA ARG A 155 -20.29 10.74 -9.93
C ARG A 155 -20.92 9.41 -9.54
N GLN A 156 -20.23 8.60 -8.73
CA GLN A 156 -20.74 7.32 -8.26
C GLN A 156 -21.95 7.49 -7.36
N LYS A 157 -21.91 8.43 -6.40
CA LYS A 157 -23.06 8.78 -5.55
C LYS A 157 -24.26 9.22 -6.38
N LYS A 158 -24.07 10.16 -7.31
CA LYS A 158 -25.14 10.61 -8.24
C LYS A 158 -25.72 9.47 -9.07
N GLN A 159 -24.89 8.54 -9.53
CA GLN A 159 -25.35 7.37 -10.28
C GLN A 159 -26.11 6.38 -9.40
N GLN A 160 -25.66 6.15 -8.17
CA GLN A 160 -26.35 5.27 -7.20
C GLN A 160 -27.73 5.84 -6.86
N GLU A 161 -27.81 7.13 -6.50
CA GLU A 161 -29.07 7.83 -6.24
C GLU A 161 -30.03 7.77 -7.44
N GLU A 162 -29.52 7.98 -8.67
CA GLU A 162 -30.34 7.88 -9.88
C GLU A 162 -30.84 6.44 -10.12
N ARG A 163 -30.01 5.42 -9.88
CA ARG A 163 -30.41 4.02 -10.01
C ARG A 163 -31.47 3.65 -8.98
N GLU A 164 -31.29 4.04 -7.73
CA GLU A 164 -32.27 3.80 -6.66
C GLU A 164 -33.61 4.45 -6.99
N ARG A 165 -33.60 5.70 -7.48
CA ARG A 165 -34.80 6.36 -7.96
C ARG A 165 -35.46 5.62 -9.13
N ARG A 166 -34.69 5.28 -10.17
CA ARG A 166 -35.23 4.56 -11.33
C ARG A 166 -35.83 3.21 -10.94
N ASN A 167 -35.20 2.50 -10.00
CA ASN A 167 -35.70 1.24 -9.49
C ASN A 167 -37.03 1.42 -8.76
N LEU A 168 -37.15 2.45 -7.90
CA LEU A 168 -38.40 2.75 -7.21
C LEU A 168 -39.50 3.24 -8.16
N GLU A 169 -39.17 4.06 -9.17
CA GLU A 169 -40.14 4.46 -10.20
C GLU A 169 -40.62 3.25 -11.03
N GLN A 170 -39.73 2.30 -11.32
CA GLN A 170 -40.10 1.06 -12.00
C GLN A 170 -40.96 0.17 -11.10
N GLU A 171 -40.64 0.07 -9.82
CA GLU A 171 -41.43 -0.66 -8.83
C GLU A 171 -42.84 -0.05 -8.73
N ILE A 172 -42.97 1.28 -8.58
CA ILE A 172 -44.26 1.97 -8.57
C ILE A 172 -45.04 1.69 -9.86
N LYS A 173 -44.39 1.75 -11.03
CA LYS A 173 -45.04 1.42 -12.32
C LYS A 173 -45.52 -0.03 -12.37
N GLN A 174 -44.73 -0.98 -11.88
CA GLN A 174 -45.12 -2.39 -11.80
C GLN A 174 -46.29 -2.60 -10.83
N MET A 175 -46.30 -1.91 -9.69
CA MET A 175 -47.39 -1.97 -8.73
C MET A 175 -48.68 -1.34 -9.29
N ARG A 176 -48.57 -0.23 -10.03
CA ARG A 176 -49.69 0.39 -10.75
C ARG A 176 -50.25 -0.55 -11.82
N THR A 177 -49.40 -1.19 -12.63
CA THR A 177 -49.87 -2.14 -13.64
C THR A 177 -50.50 -3.38 -12.99
N GLN A 178 -50.00 -3.85 -11.85
CA GLN A 178 -50.64 -4.90 -11.07
C GLN A 178 -52.03 -4.47 -10.57
N LEU A 179 -52.17 -3.24 -10.09
CA LEU A 179 -53.46 -2.69 -9.65
C LEU A 179 -54.46 -2.55 -10.81
N ASP A 180 -54.01 -2.05 -11.97
CA ASP A 180 -54.83 -2.01 -13.19
C ASP A 180 -55.22 -3.43 -13.62
N ASN A 181 -54.31 -4.41 -13.51
CA ASN A 181 -54.60 -5.81 -13.82
C ASN A 181 -55.60 -6.45 -12.85
N LEU A 182 -55.64 -6.02 -11.57
CA LEU A 182 -56.66 -6.42 -10.59
C LEU A 182 -58.03 -5.77 -10.86
N THR A 183 -58.12 -4.84 -11.80
CA THR A 183 -59.42 -4.35 -12.30
C THR A 183 -60.13 -5.42 -13.12
N PHE A 184 -59.37 -6.26 -13.85
CA PHE A 184 -59.91 -7.48 -14.43
C PHE A 184 -60.23 -8.46 -13.31
N LEU A 185 -61.43 -9.04 -13.35
CA LEU A 185 -61.83 -9.94 -12.27
C LEU A 185 -60.99 -11.23 -12.35
N PRO A 186 -60.61 -11.81 -11.20
CA PRO A 186 -59.99 -13.14 -11.17
C PRO A 186 -60.82 -14.13 -12.01
N TYR A 187 -60.12 -14.96 -12.78
CA TYR A 187 -60.71 -15.99 -13.65
C TYR A 187 -61.58 -15.48 -14.81
N GLU A 188 -61.67 -14.16 -15.07
CA GLU A 188 -62.46 -13.59 -16.17
C GLU A 188 -62.01 -14.09 -17.55
N LYS A 189 -60.69 -14.26 -17.75
CA LYS A 189 -60.13 -14.82 -19.00
C LYS A 189 -60.58 -16.26 -19.25
N GLU A 190 -60.66 -17.05 -18.18
CA GLU A 190 -61.03 -18.47 -18.24
C GLU A 190 -62.54 -18.63 -18.43
N ILE A 191 -63.35 -17.81 -17.74
CA ILE A 191 -64.81 -17.75 -17.95
C ILE A 191 -65.11 -17.32 -19.39
N ARG A 192 -64.47 -16.26 -19.90
CA ARG A 192 -64.68 -15.79 -21.28
C ARG A 192 -64.28 -16.85 -22.32
N LEU A 193 -63.21 -17.59 -22.06
CA LEU A 193 -62.77 -18.68 -22.93
C LEU A 193 -63.79 -19.83 -22.92
N LEU A 194 -64.27 -20.22 -21.74
CA LEU A 194 -65.31 -21.22 -21.59
C LEU A 194 -66.61 -20.80 -22.28
N ASP A 195 -67.05 -19.55 -22.12
CA ASP A 195 -68.21 -18.99 -22.83
C ASP A 195 -68.04 -19.03 -24.36
N GLN A 196 -66.83 -18.72 -24.86
CA GLN A 196 -66.52 -18.78 -26.29
C GLN A 196 -66.54 -20.22 -26.82
N VAL A 197 -65.99 -21.17 -26.06
CA VAL A 197 -65.96 -22.59 -26.42
C VAL A 197 -67.37 -23.20 -26.33
N ILE A 198 -68.14 -22.89 -25.30
CA ILE A 198 -69.57 -23.27 -25.19
C ILE A 198 -70.36 -22.67 -26.34
N GLY A 199 -70.15 -21.39 -26.68
CA GLY A 199 -70.77 -20.73 -27.82
C GLY A 199 -70.41 -21.37 -29.16
N TYR A 200 -69.20 -21.91 -29.30
CA TYR A 200 -68.79 -22.66 -30.48
C TYR A 200 -69.44 -24.04 -30.56
N VAL A 201 -69.46 -24.79 -29.46
CA VAL A 201 -70.06 -26.14 -29.40
C VAL A 201 -71.59 -26.06 -29.57
N THR A 202 -72.24 -25.05 -29.03
CA THR A 202 -73.69 -24.83 -29.24
C THR A 202 -74.00 -24.46 -30.69
N ARG A 203 -73.16 -23.65 -31.36
CA ARG A 203 -73.30 -23.37 -32.80
C ARG A 203 -73.15 -24.63 -33.64
N LEU A 204 -72.18 -25.50 -33.33
CA LEU A 204 -72.02 -26.79 -34.00
C LEU A 204 -73.27 -27.66 -33.85
N ASN A 205 -73.93 -27.64 -32.68
CA ASN A 205 -75.18 -28.36 -32.43
C ASN A 205 -76.39 -27.77 -33.20
N THR A 206 -76.36 -26.48 -33.58
CA THR A 206 -77.44 -25.82 -34.34
C THR A 206 -77.26 -25.84 -35.85
N GLN A 207 -76.02 -25.96 -36.35
CA GLN A 207 -75.71 -25.98 -37.78
C GLN A 207 -76.21 -27.23 -38.51
N ASP A 208 -76.67 -28.25 -37.77
CA ASP A 208 -77.36 -29.41 -38.34
C ASP A 208 -78.81 -29.15 -38.77
N ASN A 209 -79.36 -27.94 -38.58
CA ASN A 209 -80.71 -27.59 -39.07
C ASN A 209 -80.74 -26.66 -40.28
N VAL A 210 -79.59 -26.22 -40.81
CA VAL A 210 -79.54 -25.43 -42.05
C VAL A 210 -78.32 -25.84 -42.88
N GLU A 211 -78.53 -26.81 -43.77
CA GLU A 211 -77.73 -26.88 -44.99
C GLU A 211 -78.06 -25.65 -45.84
N VAL A 212 -77.04 -24.94 -46.34
CA VAL A 212 -76.96 -24.36 -47.70
C VAL A 212 -75.77 -23.41 -47.81
N ASP A 213 -74.85 -23.85 -48.68
CA ASP A 213 -74.05 -23.13 -49.65
C ASP A 213 -72.96 -22.12 -49.25
N LYS A 214 -71.73 -22.63 -49.47
CA LYS A 214 -70.55 -21.96 -50.03
C LYS A 214 -70.85 -20.59 -50.66
N VAL A 215 -70.45 -19.53 -49.97
CA VAL A 215 -70.19 -18.23 -50.58
C VAL A 215 -68.78 -18.27 -51.16
N GLU A 216 -68.67 -18.01 -52.46
CA GLU A 216 -67.41 -17.83 -53.18
C GLU A 216 -66.64 -16.63 -52.61
N GLU A 217 -65.38 -16.84 -52.23
CA GLU A 217 -64.45 -15.78 -51.83
C GLU A 217 -64.12 -14.87 -53.03
N ALA A 218 -64.41 -13.58 -52.90
CA ALA A 218 -63.87 -12.56 -53.78
C ALA A 218 -62.36 -12.37 -53.51
N PRO A 219 -61.51 -12.16 -54.55
CA PRO A 219 -60.08 -12.04 -54.36
C PRO A 219 -59.69 -10.75 -53.63
N VAL A 220 -58.94 -10.90 -52.54
CA VAL A 220 -58.36 -9.81 -51.75
C VAL A 220 -57.32 -9.06 -52.57
N ALA A 221 -57.57 -7.78 -52.84
CA ALA A 221 -56.58 -6.85 -53.39
C ALA A 221 -55.51 -6.55 -52.32
N GLN A 222 -54.23 -6.73 -52.67
CA GLN A 222 -53.12 -6.36 -51.78
C GLN A 222 -52.95 -4.84 -51.71
N PRO A 223 -52.86 -4.24 -50.52
CA PRO A 223 -52.38 -2.87 -50.40
C PRO A 223 -50.86 -2.84 -50.52
N SER A 224 -50.35 -2.09 -51.49
CA SER A 224 -48.94 -1.70 -51.57
C SER A 224 -48.66 -0.68 -50.45
N GLY A 225 -47.90 -1.12 -49.45
CA GLY A 225 -47.51 -0.30 -48.31
C GLY A 225 -46.04 -0.53 -48.00
N THR A 226 -45.23 0.45 -48.35
CA THR A 226 -43.79 0.55 -48.10
C THR A 226 -43.44 0.46 -46.62
N ASN A 227 -43.14 -0.75 -46.13
CA ASN A 227 -42.42 -0.95 -44.88
C ASN A 227 -40.93 -1.01 -45.18
N GLN A 228 -40.25 0.12 -44.96
CA GLN A 228 -38.79 0.20 -45.00
C GLN A 228 -38.22 -0.61 -43.81
N GLY A 229 -37.54 -1.73 -44.08
CA GLY A 229 -36.76 -2.40 -43.04
C GLY A 229 -36.51 -3.90 -43.19
N THR A 230 -37.25 -4.63 -44.05
CA THR A 230 -37.03 -6.09 -44.19
C THR A 230 -37.26 -6.54 -45.63
N ARG A 231 -36.18 -6.70 -46.40
CA ARG A 231 -36.23 -7.30 -47.74
C ARG A 231 -36.25 -8.82 -47.59
N VAL A 232 -37.43 -9.43 -47.76
CA VAL A 232 -37.56 -10.89 -47.91
C VAL A 232 -36.94 -11.28 -49.25
N ILE A 233 -35.79 -11.96 -49.22
CA ILE A 233 -35.12 -12.45 -50.42
C ILE A 233 -35.92 -13.64 -50.98
N PRO A 234 -36.29 -13.64 -52.28
CA PRO A 234 -37.03 -14.73 -52.89
C PRO A 234 -36.22 -16.03 -52.94
N LYS A 235 -36.91 -17.17 -52.78
CA LYS A 235 -36.38 -18.54 -52.60
C LYS A 235 -35.43 -19.08 -53.70
N LYS A 236 -35.11 -18.32 -54.74
CA LYS A 236 -34.22 -18.74 -55.84
C LYS A 236 -32.75 -18.32 -55.67
N GLY A 237 -32.39 -17.60 -54.61
CA GLY A 237 -31.04 -17.05 -54.41
C GLY A 237 -30.37 -17.43 -53.09
N ARG A 238 -30.76 -18.54 -52.45
CA ARG A 238 -30.02 -19.11 -51.31
C ARG A 238 -29.26 -20.34 -51.78
N ASP A 239 -28.01 -20.15 -52.14
CA ASP A 239 -27.03 -21.22 -52.06
C ASP A 239 -26.54 -21.29 -50.60
N GLU A 240 -26.42 -22.53 -50.10
CA GLU A 240 -25.77 -22.94 -48.84
C GLU A 240 -26.68 -23.49 -47.72
N TYR A 241 -26.64 -24.83 -47.64
CA TYR A 241 -26.83 -25.72 -46.48
C TYR A 241 -28.17 -25.73 -45.73
N PHE A 242 -29.17 -26.38 -46.34
CA PHE A 242 -30.24 -27.05 -45.59
C PHE A 242 -30.23 -28.55 -45.92
N ILE A 243 -29.75 -29.37 -44.97
CA ILE A 243 -29.77 -30.84 -45.06
C ILE A 243 -31.08 -31.33 -44.41
N PRO A 244 -32.06 -31.86 -45.16
CA PRO A 244 -33.27 -32.44 -44.54
C PRO A 244 -32.96 -33.81 -43.93
N PRO A 245 -33.51 -34.15 -42.74
CA PRO A 245 -33.34 -35.47 -42.15
C PRO A 245 -34.20 -36.53 -42.87
N LYS A 246 -33.63 -37.73 -43.05
CA LYS A 246 -34.25 -38.90 -43.71
C LYS A 246 -35.46 -39.42 -42.93
N GLN A 247 -36.64 -39.46 -43.55
CA GLN A 247 -37.82 -40.15 -43.02
C GLN A 247 -37.73 -41.67 -43.30
N LYS A 248 -37.90 -42.48 -42.25
CA LYS A 248 -38.16 -43.92 -42.33
C LYS A 248 -39.64 -44.17 -42.63
N SER A 249 -39.93 -44.93 -43.67
CA SER A 249 -41.28 -45.40 -44.01
C SER A 249 -41.73 -46.49 -43.02
N LYS A 250 -42.90 -46.30 -42.40
CA LYS A 250 -43.66 -47.38 -41.74
C LYS A 250 -44.88 -47.70 -42.60
N SER A 251 -45.06 -48.98 -42.88
CA SER A 251 -46.14 -49.54 -43.69
C SER A 251 -47.51 -49.35 -43.03
N LYS A 252 -48.53 -49.11 -43.87
CA LYS A 252 -49.94 -49.10 -43.48
C LYS A 252 -50.53 -50.49 -43.75
N ALA A 253 -51.18 -51.07 -42.74
CA ALA A 253 -52.22 -52.08 -42.93
C ALA A 253 -53.60 -51.37 -42.91
N PRO A 254 -54.57 -51.78 -43.73
CA PRO A 254 -55.87 -51.13 -43.79
C PRO A 254 -56.79 -51.65 -42.67
N ARG A 255 -57.46 -50.73 -41.96
CA ARG A 255 -58.60 -51.05 -41.09
C ARG A 255 -59.81 -50.25 -41.53
N GLU A 256 -60.92 -50.97 -41.63
CA GLU A 256 -62.22 -50.63 -42.19
C GLU A 256 -62.90 -49.47 -41.44
N LYS A 257 -63.52 -48.53 -42.18
CA LYS A 257 -64.18 -47.34 -41.63
C LYS A 257 -65.71 -47.51 -41.71
N THR A 258 -66.37 -47.57 -40.57
CA THR A 258 -67.76 -47.08 -40.42
C THR A 258 -67.71 -45.55 -40.31
N LYS A 259 -68.50 -44.86 -41.14
CA LYS A 259 -68.51 -43.39 -41.23
C LYS A 259 -69.41 -42.80 -40.15
N SER A 260 -68.85 -42.36 -39.03
CA SER A 260 -69.40 -41.20 -38.32
C SER A 260 -68.91 -39.94 -39.05
N VAL A 261 -69.79 -38.96 -39.25
CA VAL A 261 -69.41 -37.67 -39.83
C VAL A 261 -68.53 -36.95 -38.79
N GLY A 262 -67.21 -37.09 -38.94
CA GLY A 262 -66.25 -36.48 -38.02
C GLY A 262 -66.24 -34.96 -38.16
N ILE A 263 -66.42 -34.25 -37.05
CA ILE A 263 -66.32 -32.78 -36.98
C ILE A 263 -64.87 -32.38 -37.28
N LYS A 264 -64.69 -31.48 -38.26
CA LYS A 264 -63.35 -30.96 -38.61
C LYS A 264 -63.07 -29.73 -37.74
N LEU A 265 -62.29 -29.93 -36.68
CA LEU A 265 -61.83 -28.85 -35.79
C LEU A 265 -60.47 -28.32 -36.26
N ASP A 266 -60.32 -26.99 -36.25
CA ASP A 266 -59.03 -26.34 -36.52
C ASP A 266 -58.05 -26.53 -35.34
N MET A 267 -56.75 -26.55 -35.62
CA MET A 267 -55.72 -26.76 -34.59
C MET A 267 -55.78 -25.71 -33.46
N VAL A 268 -56.14 -24.47 -33.79
CA VAL A 268 -56.32 -23.41 -32.79
C VAL A 268 -57.52 -23.70 -31.89
N THR A 269 -58.63 -24.20 -32.46
CA THR A 269 -59.81 -24.56 -31.67
C THR A 269 -59.55 -25.72 -30.72
N ILE A 270 -58.78 -26.71 -31.16
CA ILE A 270 -58.34 -27.83 -30.30
C ILE A 270 -57.51 -27.30 -29.12
N GLY A 271 -56.64 -26.30 -29.35
CA GLY A 271 -55.90 -25.61 -28.28
C GLY A 271 -56.79 -24.86 -27.28
N TYR A 272 -57.96 -24.35 -27.69
CA TYR A 272 -58.94 -23.76 -26.76
C TYR A 272 -59.62 -24.81 -25.88
N PHE A 273 -59.93 -25.99 -26.41
CA PHE A 273 -60.45 -27.11 -25.61
C PHE A 273 -59.40 -27.63 -24.63
N GLU A 274 -58.13 -27.72 -25.05
CA GLU A 274 -57.01 -28.13 -24.20
C GLU A 274 -56.74 -27.13 -23.07
N SER A 275 -56.78 -25.83 -23.35
CA SER A 275 -56.64 -24.79 -22.31
C SER A 275 -57.83 -24.75 -21.35
N CYS A 276 -59.02 -25.16 -21.78
CA CYS A 276 -60.16 -25.43 -20.88
C CYS A 276 -60.07 -26.80 -20.18
N GLY A 277 -59.09 -27.65 -20.55
CA GLY A 277 -58.87 -29.01 -20.03
C GLY A 277 -59.96 -30.02 -20.40
N VAL A 278 -60.75 -29.78 -21.45
CA VAL A 278 -61.83 -30.68 -21.91
C VAL A 278 -61.40 -31.32 -23.23
N ALA A 279 -61.68 -32.60 -23.43
CA ALA A 279 -61.40 -33.26 -24.71
C ALA A 279 -62.33 -32.72 -25.81
N PRO A 280 -61.81 -32.40 -27.00
CA PRO A 280 -62.62 -31.88 -28.09
C PRO A 280 -63.64 -32.94 -28.56
N PRO A 281 -64.86 -32.54 -28.96
CA PRO A 281 -65.87 -33.47 -29.46
C PRO A 281 -65.42 -34.05 -30.81
N THR A 282 -65.19 -35.36 -30.85
CA THR A 282 -64.74 -36.09 -32.05
C THR A 282 -65.89 -36.67 -32.87
N SER A 283 -67.10 -36.75 -32.29
CA SER A 283 -68.31 -37.28 -32.91
C SER A 283 -69.53 -36.48 -32.45
N MET A 284 -70.62 -36.51 -33.23
CA MET A 284 -71.84 -35.77 -32.91
C MET A 284 -72.49 -36.23 -31.59
N GLU A 285 -72.35 -37.52 -31.25
CA GLU A 285 -72.86 -38.10 -30.01
C GLU A 285 -72.12 -37.61 -28.75
N SER A 286 -70.88 -37.11 -28.89
CA SER A 286 -70.07 -36.64 -27.75
C SER A 286 -70.15 -35.14 -27.50
N ILE A 287 -70.93 -34.41 -28.30
CA ILE A 287 -71.26 -32.99 -28.11
C ILE A 287 -71.96 -32.72 -26.75
N PRO A 288 -73.04 -33.43 -26.37
CA PRO A 288 -73.75 -33.16 -25.11
C PRO A 288 -72.89 -33.42 -23.87
N GLU A 289 -72.06 -34.47 -23.88
CA GLU A 289 -71.12 -34.75 -22.78
C GLU A 289 -70.01 -33.69 -22.67
N CYS A 290 -69.58 -33.12 -23.80
CA CYS A 290 -68.60 -32.05 -23.84
C CYS A 290 -69.18 -30.75 -23.25
N LEU A 291 -70.44 -30.41 -23.57
CA LEU A 291 -71.14 -29.26 -23.01
C LEU A 291 -71.30 -29.35 -21.49
N GLN A 292 -71.72 -30.51 -20.96
CA GLN A 292 -71.85 -30.70 -19.51
C GLN A 292 -70.52 -30.46 -18.78
N LYS A 293 -69.41 -31.00 -19.28
CA LYS A 293 -68.08 -30.80 -18.70
C LYS A 293 -67.59 -29.35 -18.78
N LEU A 294 -67.95 -28.62 -19.83
CA LEU A 294 -67.62 -27.19 -19.97
C LEU A 294 -68.45 -26.34 -19.01
N GLU A 295 -69.74 -26.65 -18.84
CA GLU A 295 -70.64 -25.97 -17.91
C GLU A 295 -70.26 -26.21 -16.43
N GLU A 296 -69.86 -27.44 -16.08
CA GLU A 296 -69.33 -27.76 -14.74
C GLU A 296 -68.08 -26.94 -14.41
N LYS A 297 -67.16 -26.81 -15.37
CA LYS A 297 -65.96 -25.99 -15.21
C LYS A 297 -66.28 -24.50 -15.13
N LEU A 298 -67.24 -24.03 -15.93
CA LEU A 298 -67.73 -22.66 -15.84
C LEU A 298 -68.26 -22.38 -14.43
N ARG A 299 -69.08 -23.28 -13.86
CA ARG A 299 -69.58 -23.16 -12.48
C ARG A 299 -68.45 -23.13 -11.46
N HIS A 300 -67.47 -24.02 -11.60
CA HIS A 300 -66.29 -24.06 -10.74
C HIS A 300 -65.51 -22.72 -10.74
N PHE A 301 -65.27 -22.12 -11.91
CA PHE A 301 -64.60 -20.81 -11.98
C PHE A 301 -65.45 -19.65 -11.46
N HIS A 302 -66.79 -19.75 -11.56
CA HIS A 302 -67.70 -18.80 -10.92
C HIS A 302 -67.70 -18.92 -9.38
N GLU A 303 -67.54 -20.12 -8.83
CA GLU A 303 -67.39 -20.34 -7.38
C GLU A 303 -66.05 -19.78 -6.88
N LEU A 304 -64.94 -20.13 -7.54
CA LEU A 304 -63.61 -19.57 -7.23
C LEU A 304 -63.58 -18.04 -7.32
N ARG A 305 -64.35 -17.44 -8.24
CA ARG A 305 -64.48 -15.98 -8.36
C ARG A 305 -65.20 -15.35 -7.18
N LYS A 306 -66.15 -16.04 -6.53
CA LYS A 306 -66.86 -15.55 -5.34
C LYS A 306 -65.97 -15.58 -4.10
N ASP A 307 -65.09 -16.57 -4.00
CA ASP A 307 -64.18 -16.72 -2.87
C ASP A 307 -62.98 -15.75 -2.93
N CYS A 308 -62.75 -15.11 -4.09
CA CYS A 308 -61.69 -14.11 -4.23
C CYS A 308 -62.14 -12.73 -3.73
N ASP A 309 -61.65 -12.32 -2.56
CA ASP A 309 -61.81 -10.96 -2.05
C ASP A 309 -60.94 -9.94 -2.83
N ILE A 310 -61.44 -9.50 -3.98
CA ILE A 310 -60.75 -8.55 -4.88
C ILE A 310 -60.49 -7.22 -4.16
N ASP A 311 -61.42 -6.77 -3.33
CA ASP A 311 -61.32 -5.49 -2.62
C ASP A 311 -60.21 -5.51 -1.56
N ALA A 312 -60.02 -6.64 -0.88
CA ALA A 312 -58.91 -6.82 0.06
C ALA A 312 -57.57 -6.85 -0.67
N MET A 313 -57.49 -7.51 -1.83
CA MET A 313 -56.27 -7.50 -2.65
C MET A 313 -55.95 -6.10 -3.19
N ARG A 314 -56.95 -5.35 -3.67
CA ARG A 314 -56.77 -3.95 -4.12
C ARG A 314 -56.30 -3.06 -2.98
N ALA A 315 -56.96 -3.08 -1.82
CA ALA A 315 -56.56 -2.29 -0.66
C ALA A 315 -55.11 -2.60 -0.23
N SER A 316 -54.71 -3.88 -0.25
CA SER A 316 -53.33 -4.28 0.08
C SER A 316 -52.30 -3.74 -0.93
N GLN A 317 -52.65 -3.67 -2.21
CA GLN A 317 -51.78 -3.17 -3.28
C GLN A 317 -51.73 -1.64 -3.29
N GLU A 318 -52.86 -0.97 -3.03
CA GLU A 318 -52.93 0.49 -2.84
C GLU A 318 -52.07 0.95 -1.65
N GLN A 319 -52.10 0.21 -0.53
CA GLN A 319 -51.23 0.50 0.61
C GLN A 319 -49.74 0.34 0.27
N LYS A 320 -49.38 -0.71 -0.48
CA LYS A 320 -47.99 -0.90 -0.94
C LYS A 320 -47.55 0.20 -1.89
N LEU A 321 -48.41 0.60 -2.81
CA LEU A 321 -48.18 1.69 -3.75
C LEU A 321 -48.01 3.02 -3.02
N ALA A 322 -48.90 3.35 -2.08
CA ALA A 322 -48.81 4.57 -1.27
C ALA A 322 -47.52 4.62 -0.43
N ASN A 323 -47.07 3.49 0.10
CA ASN A 323 -45.80 3.40 0.83
C ASN A 323 -44.59 3.57 -0.10
N ALA A 324 -44.63 2.99 -1.31
CA ALA A 324 -43.57 3.16 -2.31
C ALA A 324 -43.50 4.60 -2.83
N GLU A 325 -44.63 5.27 -3.04
CA GLU A 325 -44.70 6.67 -3.43
C GLU A 325 -44.16 7.60 -2.34
N LYS A 326 -44.51 7.38 -1.07
CA LYS A 326 -43.93 8.13 0.06
C LYS A 326 -42.41 7.97 0.11
N ARG A 327 -41.90 6.75 -0.07
CA ARG A 327 -40.45 6.48 -0.10
C ARG A 327 -39.74 7.18 -1.26
N LEU A 328 -40.37 7.26 -2.43
CA LEU A 328 -39.87 8.03 -3.57
C LEU A 328 -39.82 9.54 -3.24
N GLU A 329 -40.87 10.06 -2.61
CA GLU A 329 -40.97 11.46 -2.23
C GLU A 329 -39.93 11.86 -1.17
N GLU A 330 -39.70 11.01 -0.16
CA GLU A 330 -38.63 11.16 0.83
C GLU A 330 -37.24 11.21 0.18
N LEU A 331 -36.96 10.32 -0.78
CA LEU A 331 -35.69 10.33 -1.52
C LEU A 331 -35.53 11.58 -2.40
N MET A 332 -36.62 12.08 -2.99
CA MET A 332 -36.61 13.34 -3.72
C MET A 332 -36.37 14.54 -2.80
N ALA A 333 -36.98 14.54 -1.60
CA ALA A 333 -36.76 15.58 -0.59
C ALA A 333 -35.31 15.58 -0.10
N GLN A 334 -34.74 14.41 0.22
CA GLN A 334 -33.34 14.25 0.62
C GLN A 334 -32.37 14.79 -0.44
N ARG A 335 -32.63 14.50 -1.72
CA ARG A 335 -31.84 15.02 -2.85
C ARG A 335 -31.93 16.54 -2.99
N ASN A 336 -33.11 17.10 -2.79
CA ASN A 336 -33.28 18.56 -2.86
C ASN A 336 -32.54 19.24 -1.70
N SER A 337 -32.55 18.66 -0.49
CA SER A 337 -31.73 19.15 0.62
C SER A 337 -30.23 18.98 0.39
N SER A 338 -29.77 17.85 -0.15
CA SER A 338 -28.35 17.59 -0.39
C SER A 338 -27.77 18.43 -1.52
N LYS A 339 -28.56 18.73 -2.56
CA LYS A 339 -28.15 19.67 -3.62
C LYS A 339 -27.99 21.11 -3.13
N VAL A 340 -28.79 21.54 -2.15
CA VAL A 340 -28.66 22.87 -1.54
C VAL A 340 -27.39 22.92 -0.68
N GLY A 341 -27.04 21.85 0.04
CA GLY A 341 -25.80 21.73 0.81
C GLY A 341 -24.53 21.60 -0.04
N GLU A 342 -24.53 20.76 -1.10
CA GLU A 342 -23.39 20.64 -2.02
C GLU A 342 -23.10 21.97 -2.74
N ASN A 343 -24.13 22.73 -3.12
CA ASN A 343 -23.93 24.03 -3.78
C ASN A 343 -23.38 25.10 -2.82
N SER A 344 -23.64 25.05 -1.52
CA SER A 344 -23.01 25.97 -0.56
C SER A 344 -21.57 25.59 -0.24
N GLU A 345 -21.28 24.29 -0.03
CA GLU A 345 -19.92 23.82 0.27
C GLU A 345 -18.95 24.01 -0.90
N VAL A 346 -19.40 23.76 -2.14
CA VAL A 346 -18.55 23.96 -3.34
C VAL A 346 -18.21 25.43 -3.56
N VAL A 347 -19.06 26.37 -3.10
CA VAL A 347 -18.79 27.81 -3.21
C VAL A 347 -17.78 28.26 -2.14
N ASP A 348 -17.90 27.77 -0.91
CA ASP A 348 -16.94 28.06 0.17
C ASP A 348 -15.56 27.41 -0.08
N GLU A 349 -15.53 26.18 -0.60
CA GLU A 349 -14.28 25.46 -0.89
C GLU A 349 -13.58 26.03 -2.13
N ALA A 350 -14.33 26.55 -3.11
CA ALA A 350 -13.76 27.29 -4.24
C ALA A 350 -13.17 28.65 -3.82
N GLN A 351 -13.77 29.35 -2.85
CA GLN A 351 -13.21 30.61 -2.33
C GLN A 351 -11.90 30.38 -1.57
N LYS A 352 -11.83 29.34 -0.72
CA LYS A 352 -10.60 28.99 0.01
C LYS A 352 -9.43 28.58 -0.88
N VAL A 353 -9.67 27.82 -1.94
CA VAL A 353 -8.62 27.38 -2.87
C VAL A 353 -8.08 28.54 -3.72
N VAL A 354 -8.92 29.54 -4.00
CA VAL A 354 -8.51 30.76 -4.71
C VAL A 354 -7.68 31.70 -3.81
N GLU A 355 -7.96 31.75 -2.51
CA GLU A 355 -7.16 32.50 -1.54
C GLU A 355 -5.79 31.83 -1.30
N SER A 356 -5.76 30.51 -1.05
CA SER A 356 -4.49 29.79 -0.85
C SER A 356 -3.60 29.75 -2.10
N GLY A 357 -4.22 29.77 -3.29
CA GLY A 357 -3.49 29.83 -4.56
C GLY A 357 -2.92 31.21 -4.87
N LYS A 358 -3.45 32.29 -4.28
CA LYS A 358 -2.87 33.63 -4.39
C LYS A 358 -1.67 33.80 -3.45
N GLU A 359 -1.79 33.35 -2.20
CA GLU A 359 -0.69 33.40 -1.23
C GLU A 359 0.54 32.61 -1.71
N ALA A 360 0.34 31.42 -2.29
CA ALA A 360 1.46 30.60 -2.81
C ALA A 360 2.11 31.18 -4.08
N VAL A 361 1.45 32.08 -4.81
CA VAL A 361 2.03 32.76 -6.00
C VAL A 361 2.80 34.01 -5.57
N GLU A 362 2.38 34.67 -4.51
CA GLU A 362 3.05 35.83 -3.92
C GLU A 362 4.37 35.44 -3.25
N GLU A 363 4.41 34.30 -2.54
CA GLU A 363 5.60 33.77 -1.86
C GLU A 363 6.69 33.29 -2.86
N VAL A 364 6.30 32.87 -4.07
CA VAL A 364 7.23 32.48 -5.14
C VAL A 364 7.76 33.70 -5.90
N GLN A 365 7.03 34.82 -5.92
CA GLN A 365 7.50 36.07 -6.51
C GLN A 365 8.50 36.80 -5.61
N GLU A 366 8.30 36.81 -4.29
CA GLU A 366 9.27 37.41 -3.36
C GLU A 366 10.58 36.60 -3.28
N ALA A 367 10.54 35.28 -3.38
CA ALA A 367 11.74 34.44 -3.37
C ALA A 367 12.57 34.51 -4.67
N GLY A 368 11.99 35.01 -5.76
CA GLY A 368 12.68 35.19 -7.05
C GLY A 368 13.38 36.53 -7.22
N ASP A 369 13.07 37.52 -6.38
CA ASP A 369 13.64 38.86 -6.45
C ASP A 369 14.82 39.08 -5.46
N GLU A 370 15.19 38.07 -4.66
CA GLU A 370 16.32 38.11 -3.70
C GLU A 370 17.58 37.27 -4.06
N GLU A 371 17.61 36.57 -5.20
CA GLU A 371 18.83 35.95 -5.78
C GLU A 371 19.42 36.79 -6.93
#